data_AF-A0A932U2H5-F1
#
_entry.id   AF-A0A932U2H5-F1
#
_cell.length_a   1.000
_cell.length_b   1.000
_cell.length_c   1.000
_cell.angle_alpha   90.00
_cell.angle_beta   90.00
_cell.angle_gamma   90.00
#
_symmetry.space_group_name_H-M   'P 1'
#
loop_
_entity.id
_entity.type
_entity.pdbx_description
1 polymer ?
#
loop_
_entity_poly.entity_id
_entity_poly.type
_entity_poly.pdbx_seq_one_letter_code
_entity_poly.pdbx_strand_id
1 'polypeptide(L)' 'MWKKLSTPLKIGLLAGGLGIFLTVIGIFRGNVPPNPASIGMALLIGGGVWFLVAWAVASAAVDVEQDTHGENN' A
#
# COMPACT_ATOMS: atom_id res chain seq x y z
N MET A 1 -18.25 8.08 8.74
CA MET A 1 -17.42 8.27 7.52
C MET A 1 -16.52 7.08 7.15
N TRP A 2 -16.67 5.89 7.76
CA TRP A 2 -15.78 4.72 7.48
C TRP A 2 -16.41 3.64 6.59
N LYS A 3 -17.71 3.75 6.29
CA LYS A 3 -18.47 2.79 5.47
C LYS A 3 -18.30 2.97 3.95
N LYS A 4 -17.65 4.06 3.50
CA LYS A 4 -17.39 4.39 2.08
C LYS A 4 -15.92 4.26 1.69
N LEU A 5 -15.06 3.73 2.57
CA LEU A 5 -13.71 3.39 2.14
C LEU A 5 -13.78 2.07 1.39
N SER A 6 -13.57 2.11 0.07
CA SER A 6 -13.50 0.92 -0.76
C SER A 6 -12.52 -0.08 -0.14
N THR A 7 -12.94 -1.35 -0.02
CA THR A 7 -12.12 -2.50 0.43
C THR A 7 -10.66 -2.42 -0.04
N PRO A 8 -10.37 -2.09 -1.31
CA PRO A 8 -8.99 -1.93 -1.79
C PRO A 8 -8.16 -0.86 -1.09
N LEU A 9 -8.76 0.27 -0.68
CA LEU A 9 -8.03 1.33 0.01
C LEU A 9 -7.59 0.90 1.42
N LYS A 10 -8.38 0.07 2.08
CA LYS A 10 -8.07 -0.47 3.40
C LYS A 10 -6.87 -1.42 3.34
N ILE A 11 -6.83 -2.27 2.31
CA ILE A 11 -5.72 -3.19 2.07
C ILE A 11 -4.46 -2.42 1.67
N GLY A 12 -4.59 -1.44 0.77
CA GLY A 12 -3.49 -0.54 0.41
C GLY A 12 -2.89 0.15 1.63
N LEU A 13 -3.73 0.70 2.52
CA LEU A 13 -3.27 1.42 3.71
C LEU A 13 -2.54 0.51 4.72
N LEU A 14 -3.01 -0.73 4.90
CA LEU A 14 -2.33 -1.72 5.74
C LEU A 14 -0.95 -2.08 5.20
N ALA A 15 -0.87 -2.39 3.90
CA ALA A 15 0.40 -2.74 3.26
C ALA A 15 1.38 -1.57 3.23
N GLY A 16 0.91 -0.37 2.89
CA GLY A 16 1.72 0.84 2.92
C GLY A 16 2.20 1.19 4.34
N GLY A 17 1.33 1.02 5.34
CA GLY A 17 1.69 1.20 6.74
C GLY A 17 2.78 0.22 7.20
N LEU A 18 2.66 -1.07 6.83
CA LEU A 18 3.70 -2.07 7.09
C LEU A 18 5.02 -1.71 6.39
N GLY A 19 4.93 -1.27 5.13
CA GLY A 19 6.08 -0.86 4.34
C GLY A 19 6.81 0.34 4.94
N ILE A 20 6.08 1.34 5.43
CA ILE A 20 6.64 2.47 6.20
C ILE A 20 7.31 1.96 7.48
N PHE A 21 6.65 1.09 8.24
CA PHE A 21 7.18 0.55 9.48
C PHE A 21 8.51 -0.19 9.28
N LEU A 22 8.58 -1.07 8.27
CA LEU A 22 9.80 -1.76 7.87
C LEU A 22 10.90 -0.79 7.40
N THR A 23 10.52 0.26 6.66
CA THR A 23 11.46 1.30 6.21
C THR A 23 12.06 2.05 7.40
N VAL A 24 11.24 2.42 8.39
CA VAL A 24 11.70 3.07 9.62
C VAL A 24 12.71 2.18 10.35
N ILE A 25 12.46 0.87 10.46
CA ILE A 25 13.42 -0.08 11.03
C ILE A 25 14.74 -0.09 10.24
N GLY A 26 14.67 -0.09 8.90
CA GLY A 26 15.87 -0.04 8.04
C GLY A 26 16.70 1.24 8.22
N ILE A 27 16.04 2.38 8.45
CA ILE A 27 16.70 3.65 8.76
C ILE A 27 17.40 3.57 10.12
N PHE A 28 16.73 3.08 11.15
CA PHE A 28 17.33 2.89 12.49
C PHE A 28 18.53 1.93 12.46
N ARG A 29 18.53 0.96 11.53
CA ARG A 29 19.64 0.02 11.36
C ARG A 29 20.85 0.62 10.63
N GLY A 30 20.81 1.90 10.26
CA GLY A 30 21.90 2.62 9.59
C GLY A 30 22.06 2.27 8.11
N ASN A 31 21.08 1.59 7.50
CA ASN A 31 21.16 1.13 6.12
C ASN A 31 20.77 2.22 5.10
N VAL A 32 20.37 3.40 5.57
CA VAL A 32 19.96 4.54 4.74
C VAL A 32 20.84 5.75 5.08
N PRO A 33 21.40 6.46 4.08
CA PRO A 33 22.14 7.68 4.32
C PRO A 33 21.29 8.69 5.12
N PRO A 34 21.85 9.39 6.13
CA PRO A 34 21.12 10.33 6.98
C PRO A 34 20.81 11.67 6.28
N ASN A 35 20.50 11.61 4.98
CA ASN A 35 20.06 12.74 4.18
C ASN A 35 18.52 12.75 4.14
N PRO A 36 17.86 13.89 4.44
CA PRO A 36 16.40 14.02 4.36
C PRO A 36 15.81 13.54 3.03
N ALA A 37 16.51 13.78 1.91
CA ALA A 37 16.07 13.33 0.59
C ALA A 37 16.10 11.79 0.46
N SER A 38 17.14 11.13 0.98
CA SER A 38 17.26 9.67 0.97
C SER A 38 16.22 9.00 1.86
N ILE A 39 15.91 9.59 3.01
CA ILE A 39 14.84 9.12 3.91
C ILE A 39 13.47 9.26 3.24
N GLY A 40 13.20 10.41 2.61
CA GLY A 40 11.97 10.63 1.86
C GLY A 40 11.79 9.61 0.73
N MET A 41 12.84 9.34 -0.04
CA MET A 41 12.83 8.31 -1.09
C MET A 41 12.63 6.91 -0.52
N ALA A 42 13.30 6.57 0.59
CA ALA A 42 13.12 5.28 1.25
C ALA A 42 11.67 5.07 1.71
N LEU A 43 11.04 6.10 2.29
CA LEU A 43 9.64 6.05 2.72
C LEU A 43 8.67 6.01 1.54
N LEU A 44 8.95 6.71 0.43
CA LEU A 44 8.13 6.64 -0.77
C LEU A 44 8.21 5.27 -1.44
N ILE A 45 9.40 4.69 -1.52
CA ILE A 45 9.60 3.38 -2.13
C ILE A 45 9.05 2.28 -1.20
N GLY A 46 9.41 2.30 0.08
CA GLY A 46 8.97 1.28 1.02
C GLY A 46 7.50 1.43 1.44
N GLY A 47 6.97 2.62 1.56
CA GLY A 47 5.57 2.85 1.91
C GLY A 47 4.65 3.01 0.71
N GLY A 48 5.00 3.94 -0.18
CA GLY A 48 4.17 4.33 -1.32
C GLY A 48 4.02 3.22 -2.36
N VAL A 49 5.11 2.54 -2.72
CA VAL A 49 5.03 1.44 -3.70
C VAL A 49 4.22 0.26 -3.14
N TRP A 50 4.47 -0.13 -1.88
CA TRP A 50 3.71 -1.21 -1.25
C TRP A 50 2.23 -0.87 -1.07
N PHE A 51 1.90 0.40 -0.78
CA PHE A 51 0.52 0.89 -0.79
C PHE A 51 -0.14 0.72 -2.17
N LEU A 52 0.51 1.20 -3.24
CA LEU A 52 -0.02 1.17 -4.60
C LEU A 52 -0.21 -0.26 -5.10
N VAL A 53 0.78 -1.13 -4.86
CA VAL A 53 0.71 -2.54 -5.25
C VAL A 53 -0.47 -3.23 -4.58
N ALA A 54 -0.60 -3.10 -3.25
CA ALA A 54 -1.68 -3.75 -2.52
C ALA A 54 -3.06 -3.17 -2.86
N TRP A 55 -3.15 -1.85 -3.10
CA TRP A 55 -4.37 -1.22 -3.59
C TRP A 55 -4.77 -1.72 -4.97
N ALA A 56 -3.81 -1.83 -5.91
CA ALA A 56 -4.07 -2.31 -7.26
C ALA A 56 -4.53 -3.77 -7.28
N VAL A 57 -3.85 -4.66 -6.54
CA VAL A 57 -4.23 -6.07 -6.42
C VAL A 57 -5.63 -6.22 -5.83
N ALA A 58 -5.94 -5.47 -4.76
CA ALA A 58 -7.26 -5.52 -4.15
C ALA A 58 -8.34 -4.90 -5.06
N SER A 59 -7.99 -3.92 -5.89
CA SER A 59 -8.92 -3.32 -6.86
C SER A 59 -9.23 -4.32 -7.96
N ALA A 60 -8.22 -5.01 -8.49
CA ALA A 60 -8.40 -6.07 -9.48
C ALA A 60 -9.23 -7.25 -8.92
N ALA A 61 -9.03 -7.62 -7.65
CA ALA A 61 -9.84 -8.65 -7.02
C ALA A 61 -11.32 -8.25 -6.91
N VAL A 62 -11.60 -6.99 -6.56
CA VAL A 62 -12.98 -6.47 -6.52
C VAL A 62 -13.59 -6.35 -7.91
N ASP A 63 -12.80 -5.97 -8.92
CA ASP A 63 -13.21 -5.88 -10.32
C ASP A 63 -13.69 -7.26 -10.82
N VAL A 64 -12.89 -8.31 -10.59
CA VAL A 64 -13.26 -9.70 -10.92
C VAL A 64 -14.51 -10.15 -10.17
N GLU A 65 -14.65 -9.83 -8.88
CA GLU A 65 -15.83 -10.20 -8.10
C GLU A 65 -17.11 -9.55 -8.65
N GLN A 66 -17.03 -8.31 -9.14
CA GLN A 66 -18.16 -7.61 -9.76
C GLN A 66 -18.51 -8.19 -11.13
N ASP A 67 -17.50 -8.46 -11.97
CA ASP A 67 -17.69 -9.07 -13.29
C ASP A 67 -18.37 -10.45 -13.19
N THR A 68 -17.93 -11.27 -12.24
CA THR A 68 -18.48 -12.63 -12.05
C THR A 68 -19.92 -12.64 -11.51
N HIS A 69 -20.35 -11.59 -10.80
CA HIS A 69 -21.74 -11.47 -10.32
C HIS A 69 -22.69 -10.87 -11.39
N GLY A 70 -22.16 -10.12 -12.36
CA GLY A 70 -22.93 -9.54 -13.47
C GLY A 70 -23.29 -10.55 -14.57
N GLU A 71 -22.49 -11.61 -14.75
CA GLU A 71 -22.67 -12.64 -15.78
C GLU A 71 -23.79 -13.67 -15.47
N ASN A 72 -24.54 -13.49 -14.39
CA ASN A 72 -25.55 -14.46 -13.91
C ASN A 72 -27.01 -14.01 -14.15
N ASN A 73 -27.26 -12.93 -14.91
CA ASN A 73 -28.61 -12.42 -15.19
C ASN A 73 -28.90 -12.34 -16.69
#